data_AF-A0A6L3XT21-F1
#
_entry.id   AF-A0A6L3XT21-F1
#
_cell.length_a   1.000
_cell.length_b   1.000
_cell.length_c   1.000
_cell.angle_alpha   90.00
_cell.angle_beta   90.00
_cell.angle_gamma   90.00
#
_symmetry.space_group_name_H-M   'P 1'
#
loop_
_entity.id
_entity.type
_entity.pdbx_description
1 polymer ?
#
loop_
_entity_poly.entity_id
_entity_poly.type
_entity_poly.pdbx_seq_one_letter_code
_entity_poly.pdbx_strand_id
1 'polypeptide(L)'
;IRHVSADKDDTRELKLFPVKGVGTTAGLLFEDDGESWGYQNGNALWVEWEMECDGASINLKVNARGDYRPAWKALKVSLPAGEKRTLRVNGVEGGEWVV
;
A
#
# COMPACT_ATOMS: atom_id res chain seq x y z
N ILE A 1 -14.55 -20.92 -10.98
CA ILE A 1 -13.55 -19.88 -10.63
C ILE A 1 -12.97 -19.38 -11.95
N ARG A 2 -12.98 -18.07 -12.20
CA ARG A 2 -12.42 -17.48 -13.43
C ARG A 2 -10.95 -17.20 -13.16
N HIS A 3 -10.06 -17.68 -14.03
CA HIS A 3 -8.63 -17.38 -13.94
C HIS A 3 -8.41 -15.86 -13.99
N VAL A 4 -7.71 -15.32 -12.98
CA VAL A 4 -7.22 -13.94 -12.97
C VAL A 4 -5.77 -13.99 -13.44
N SER A 5 -5.43 -13.23 -14.48
CA SER A 5 -4.05 -13.15 -14.95
C SER A 5 -3.31 -12.13 -14.11
N ALA A 6 -2.36 -12.58 -13.28
CA ALA A 6 -1.54 -11.71 -12.43
C ALA A 6 -0.82 -10.63 -13.26
N ASP A 7 -0.32 -11.00 -14.45
CA ASP A 7 0.31 -10.08 -15.40
C ASP A 7 -0.60 -8.95 -15.90
N LYS A 8 -1.92 -9.13 -15.82
CA LYS A 8 -2.92 -8.13 -16.20
C LYS A 8 -3.50 -7.38 -15.01
N ASP A 9 -3.14 -7.74 -13.78
CA ASP A 9 -3.48 -6.97 -12.58
C ASP A 9 -2.41 -5.90 -12.32
N ASP A 10 -2.37 -4.92 -13.23
CA ASP A 10 -1.33 -3.90 -13.31
C ASP A 10 -1.66 -2.63 -12.49
N THR A 11 -2.70 -2.68 -11.66
CA THR A 11 -3.07 -1.57 -10.76
C THR A 11 -3.27 -2.02 -9.32
N ARG A 12 -2.85 -1.15 -8.39
CA ARG A 12 -3.15 -1.35 -6.97
C ARG A 12 -3.44 -0.03 -6.27
N GLU A 13 -4.49 -0.03 -5.47
CA GLU A 13 -4.96 1.14 -4.72
C GLU A 13 -5.23 0.77 -3.25
N LEU A 14 -4.59 1.51 -2.34
CA LEU A 14 -4.91 1.54 -0.91
C LEU A 14 -5.87 2.70 -0.64
N LYS A 15 -7.14 2.36 -0.43
CA LYS A 15 -8.13 3.31 0.10
C LYS A 15 -7.88 3.48 1.58
N LEU A 16 -7.14 4.52 1.94
CA LEU A 16 -6.72 4.79 3.30
C LEU A 16 -7.83 5.58 4.00
N PHE A 17 -8.28 5.11 5.17
CA PHE A 17 -9.29 5.80 5.98
C PHE A 17 -8.61 6.36 7.24
N PRO A 18 -8.27 7.66 7.25
CA PRO A 18 -7.57 8.28 8.36
C PRO A 18 -8.31 8.19 9.69
N VAL A 19 -7.56 8.01 10.78
CA VAL A 19 -8.14 8.17 12.12
C VAL A 19 -8.62 9.62 12.31
N LYS A 20 -9.69 9.78 13.09
CA LYS A 20 -10.18 11.12 13.46
C LYS A 20 -9.24 11.74 14.48
N GLY A 21 -8.79 12.96 14.22
CA GLY A 21 -7.86 13.66 15.11
C GLY A 21 -6.46 13.04 15.05
N VAL A 22 -5.88 12.82 16.23
CA VAL A 22 -4.51 12.32 16.38
C VAL A 22 -4.52 10.81 16.62
N GLY A 23 -3.67 10.07 15.92
CA GLY A 23 -3.45 8.66 16.22
C GLY A 23 -2.75 7.90 15.10
N THR A 24 -2.52 6.62 15.35
CA THR A 24 -1.74 5.74 14.47
C THR A 24 -2.50 4.47 14.14
N THR A 25 -2.39 3.99 12.90
CA THR A 25 -2.79 2.64 12.50
C THR A 25 -1.78 2.05 11.55
N ALA A 26 -1.74 0.73 11.43
CA ALA A 26 -0.81 0.05 10.55
C ALA A 26 -1.50 -1.13 9.86
N GLY A 27 -0.88 -1.62 8.79
CA GLY A 27 -1.33 -2.81 8.09
C GLY A 27 -0.26 -3.37 7.16
N LEU A 28 -0.65 -4.44 6.48
CA LEU A 28 0.21 -5.19 5.59
C LEU A 28 -0.58 -5.56 4.34
N LEU A 29 -0.05 -5.18 3.17
CA LEU A 29 -0.42 -5.79 1.90
C LEU A 29 0.56 -6.94 1.61
N PHE A 30 0.03 -8.08 1.21
CA PHE A 30 0.79 -9.25 0.82
C PHE A 30 0.41 -9.66 -0.61
N GLU A 31 1.40 -9.95 -1.44
CA GLU A 31 1.25 -10.43 -2.81
C GLU A 31 2.22 -11.60 -3.04
N ASP A 32 1.78 -12.65 -3.71
CA ASP A 32 2.60 -13.75 -4.20
C ASP A 32 2.14 -14.18 -5.60
N ASP A 33 2.70 -15.27 -6.13
CA ASP A 33 2.28 -15.78 -7.45
C ASP A 33 0.94 -16.52 -7.43
N GLY A 34 0.36 -16.79 -6.25
CA GLY A 34 -0.90 -17.51 -6.08
C GLY A 34 -0.89 -18.98 -6.51
N GLU A 35 0.26 -19.53 -6.92
CA GLU A 35 0.37 -20.85 -7.54
C GLU A 35 1.40 -21.75 -6.86
N SER A 36 2.52 -21.18 -6.42
CA SER A 36 3.64 -21.92 -5.85
C SER A 36 3.78 -21.69 -4.34
N TRP A 37 4.72 -22.41 -3.73
CA TRP A 37 5.14 -22.19 -2.34
C TRP A 37 6.29 -21.18 -2.23
N GLY A 38 6.54 -20.40 -3.28
CA GLY A 38 7.67 -19.47 -3.38
C GLY A 38 7.74 -18.46 -2.23
N TYR A 39 6.59 -18.06 -1.67
CA TYR A 39 6.50 -17.15 -0.53
C TYR A 39 7.29 -17.63 0.70
N GLN A 40 7.46 -18.95 0.88
CA GLN A 40 8.24 -19.51 2.00
C GLN A 40 9.73 -19.19 1.90
N ASN A 41 10.21 -18.93 0.69
CA ASN A 41 11.61 -18.65 0.38
C ASN A 41 11.83 -17.20 -0.09
N GLY A 42 10.89 -16.29 0.22
CA GLY A 42 11.02 -14.87 -0.10
C GLY A 42 10.43 -14.43 -1.44
N ASN A 43 9.93 -15.35 -2.27
CA ASN A 43 9.22 -15.00 -3.51
C ASN A 43 7.77 -14.60 -3.23
N ALA A 44 7.63 -13.53 -2.45
CA ALA A 44 6.41 -12.77 -2.24
C ALA A 44 6.79 -11.32 -1.99
N LEU A 45 5.82 -10.43 -1.96
CA LEU A 45 5.97 -9.01 -1.66
C LEU A 45 5.15 -8.70 -0.42
N TRP A 46 5.80 -8.15 0.60
CA TRP A 46 5.16 -7.61 1.80
C TRP A 46 5.34 -6.11 1.78
N VAL A 47 4.23 -5.37 1.74
CA VAL A 47 4.23 -3.91 1.84
C VAL A 47 3.59 -3.54 3.17
N GLU A 48 4.45 -3.24 4.15
CA GLU A 48 4.06 -2.77 5.47
C GLU A 48 3.79 -1.27 5.38
N TRP A 49 2.69 -0.83 5.98
CA TRP A 49 2.38 0.59 6.07
C TRP A 49 1.98 0.98 7.48
N GLU A 50 2.39 2.18 7.86
CA GLU A 50 2.04 2.84 9.12
C GLU A 50 1.52 4.22 8.77
N MET A 51 0.30 4.51 9.20
CA MET A 51 -0.32 5.82 9.10
C MET A 51 -0.28 6.50 10.46
N GLU A 52 0.21 7.73 10.48
CA GLU A 52 0.15 8.65 11.61
C GLU A 52 -0.66 9.89 11.19
N CYS A 53 -1.68 10.22 11.96
CA CYS A 53 -2.54 11.37 11.72
C CYS A 53 -2.37 12.42 12.80
N ASP A 54 -2.47 13.68 12.40
CA ASP A 54 -2.73 14.80 13.29
C ASP A 54 -3.86 15.69 12.72
N GLY A 55 -4.00 16.91 13.25
CA GLY A 55 -5.04 17.86 12.83
C GLY A 55 -4.85 18.46 11.43
N ALA A 56 -3.67 18.35 10.83
CA ALA A 56 -3.30 18.96 9.56
C ALA A 56 -2.73 17.96 8.54
N SER A 57 -2.20 16.82 9.00
CA SER A 57 -1.46 15.88 8.16
C SER A 57 -1.85 14.42 8.38
N ILE A 58 -1.63 13.64 7.32
CA ILE A 58 -1.69 12.18 7.29
C ILE A 58 -0.34 11.74 6.74
N ASN A 59 0.50 11.15 7.59
CA ASN A 59 1.81 10.66 7.20
C ASN A 59 1.74 9.14 7.06
N LEU A 60 1.92 8.64 5.85
CA LEU A 60 1.99 7.23 5.53
C LEU A 60 3.45 6.83 5.33
N LYS A 61 4.00 6.03 6.24
CA LYS A 61 5.25 5.31 6.02
C LYS A 61 4.94 4.00 5.31
N VAL A 62 5.68 3.70 4.26
CA VAL A 62 5.55 2.48 3.48
C VAL A 62 6.93 1.85 3.35
N ASN A 63 7.03 0.59 3.76
CA ASN A 63 8.23 -0.22 3.63
C ASN A 63 7.88 -1.52 2.91
N ALA A 64 8.77 -2.01 2.06
CA ALA A 64 8.54 -3.23 1.31
C ALA A 64 9.71 -4.20 1.42
N ARG A 65 9.39 -5.50 1.38
CA ARG A 65 10.38 -6.58 1.36
C ARG A 65 9.92 -7.74 0.48
N GLY A 66 10.88 -8.57 0.09
CA GLY A 66 10.69 -9.78 -0.70
C GLY A 66 10.97 -9.60 -2.19
N ASP A 67 11.03 -10.71 -2.91
CA ASP A 67 11.60 -10.79 -4.26
C ASP A 67 10.53 -10.77 -5.36
N TYR A 68 9.27 -11.04 -5.01
CA TYR A 68 8.18 -11.00 -5.98
C TYR A 68 7.97 -9.57 -6.49
N ARG A 69 7.70 -9.44 -7.78
CA ARG A 69 7.40 -8.16 -8.43
C ARG A 69 6.05 -8.30 -9.15
N PRO A 70 4.99 -7.67 -8.64
CA PRO A 70 3.69 -7.71 -9.29
C PRO A 70 3.71 -6.91 -10.60
N ALA A 71 2.64 -7.05 -11.40
CA ALA A 71 2.50 -6.29 -12.64
C ALA A 71 2.39 -4.78 -12.39
N TRP A 72 1.71 -4.38 -11.32
CA TRP A 72 1.59 -2.98 -10.90
C TRP A 72 2.93 -2.37 -10.47
N LYS A 73 3.13 -1.08 -10.78
CA LYS A 73 4.39 -0.35 -10.52
C LYS A 73 4.32 0.62 -9.34
N ALA A 74 3.11 1.00 -8.95
CA ALA A 74 2.89 1.91 -7.85
C ALA A 74 1.65 1.48 -7.05
N LEU A 75 1.73 1.65 -5.74
CA LEU A 75 0.59 1.64 -4.85
C LEU A 75 0.02 3.06 -4.81
N LYS A 76 -1.17 3.24 -5.42
CA LYS A 76 -1.91 4.50 -5.29
C LYS A 76 -2.60 4.55 -3.94
N VAL A 77 -2.60 5.70 -3.30
CA VAL A 77 -3.23 5.97 -2.02
C VAL A 77 -4.32 7.00 -2.24
N SER A 78 -5.56 6.63 -1.95
CA SER A 78 -6.69 7.55 -2.01
C SER A 78 -7.31 7.75 -0.63
N LEU A 79 -7.79 8.96 -0.40
CA LEU A 79 -8.45 9.36 0.82
C LEU A 79 -9.96 9.44 0.62
N PRO A 80 -10.77 9.41 1.70
CA PRO A 80 -12.20 9.65 1.60
C PRO A 80 -12.46 11.03 1.02
N ALA A 81 -13.54 11.14 0.23
CA ALA A 81 -13.96 12.43 -0.31
C ALA A 81 -14.15 13.47 0.81
N GLY A 82 -13.57 14.65 0.62
CA GLY A 82 -13.67 15.76 1.56
C GLY A 82 -12.63 15.75 2.69
N GLU A 83 -11.73 14.77 2.75
CA GLU A 83 -10.53 14.88 3.58
C GLU A 83 -9.66 16.05 3.09
N LYS A 84 -9.18 16.87 4.02
CA LYS A 84 -8.45 18.13 3.73
C LYS A 84 -7.04 18.14 4.26
N ARG A 85 -6.68 17.18 5.10
CA ARG A 85 -5.32 17.03 5.64
C ARG A 85 -4.35 16.67 4.53
N THR A 86 -3.12 17.17 4.63
CA THR A 86 -2.06 16.89 3.67
C THR A 86 -1.61 15.44 3.80
N LEU A 87 -1.70 14.67 2.72
CA LEU A 87 -1.13 13.32 2.64
C LEU A 87 0.36 13.41 2.30
N ARG A 88 1.19 12.72 3.08
CA ARG A 88 2.60 12.48 2.76
C ARG A 88 2.87 10.99 2.76
N VAL A 89 3.42 10.48 1.66
CA VAL A 89 3.90 9.11 1.56
C VAL A 89 5.42 9.13 1.64
N ASN A 90 5.99 8.47 2.66
CA ASN A 90 7.43 8.50 2.97
C ASN A 90 8.02 9.91 3.02
N GLY A 91 7.27 10.86 3.59
CA GLY A 91 7.66 12.26 3.74
C GLY A 91 7.42 13.14 2.51
N VAL A 92 7.12 12.55 1.34
CA VAL A 92 6.80 13.26 0.10
C VAL A 92 5.31 13.52 0.02
N GLU A 93 4.92 14.77 -0.22
CA GLU A 93 3.51 15.12 -0.43
C GLU A 93 2.98 14.47 -1.72
N GLY A 94 1.87 13.75 -1.60
CA GLY A 94 1.32 12.96 -2.69
C GLY A 94 0.69 11.66 -2.22
N GLY A 95 0.10 10.91 -3.14
CA GLY A 95 -0.63 9.69 -2.86
C GLY A 95 -0.10 8.48 -3.63
N GLU A 96 1.21 8.38 -3.85
CA GLU A 96 1.80 7.24 -4.55
C GLU A 96 3.06 6.76 -3.85
N TRP A 97 3.21 5.44 -3.75
CA TRP A 97 4.46 4.75 -3.42
C TRP A 97 4.85 3.85 -4.60
N VAL A 98 6.10 3.92 -5.04
CA VAL A 98 6.61 3.15 -6.20
C VAL A 98 7.39 1.93 -5.69
N VAL A 99 7.15 0.77 -6.29
CA VAL A 99 7.78 -0.53 -5.97
C VAL A 99 9.25 -0.58 -6.36
#